data_AF-A0A034VD68-F1
#
_entry.id   AF-A0A034VD68-F1
#
_cell.length_a   1.000
_cell.length_b   1.000
_cell.length_c   1.000
_cell.angle_alpha   90.00
_cell.angle_beta   90.00
_cell.angle_gamma   90.00
#
_symmetry.space_group_name_H-M   'P 1'
#
loop_
_entity.id
_entity.type
_entity.pdbx_description
1 polymer ?
#
loop_
_entity_poly.entity_id
_entity_poly.type
_entity_poly.pdbx_seq_one_letter_code
_entity_poly.pdbx_strand_id
1 'polypeptide(L)'
;ASRQRGGGVSATASNSMMLHGPMYTIMSNVQLNETSHKKYVKELKQLYAKMDHDAFMFTFIKMIKTAMVADEGNEYADTTLLFCSKFVSSYDGEDTHPVLIDMCKWLLTTISRNPHIRFRICQFVNMILKALGQEAALDDAICDRILEYMLHRLHDTSPNVRVQAILAMQRLQVPDNPDDPVLRAYQFHLCSDP
;
A
#
# COMPACT_ATOMS: atom_id res chain seq x y z
N ALA A 1 5.73 2.42 -46.36
CA ALA A 1 6.05 2.87 -44.99
C ALA A 1 4.77 2.90 -44.18
N SER A 2 4.50 1.82 -43.46
CA SER A 2 3.27 1.61 -42.69
C SER A 2 3.47 2.18 -41.28
N ARG A 3 2.73 3.23 -40.92
CA ARG A 3 2.66 3.72 -39.54
C ARG A 3 1.54 2.98 -38.81
N GLN A 4 1.92 2.13 -37.85
CA GLN A 4 0.99 1.53 -36.90
C GLN A 4 0.37 2.64 -36.02
N ARG A 5 -0.97 2.62 -35.92
CA ARG A 5 -1.77 3.42 -35.00
C ARG A 5 -1.61 2.83 -33.60
N GLY A 6 -1.11 3.62 -32.65
CA GLY A 6 -1.19 3.33 -31.23
C GLY A 6 -2.65 3.32 -30.78
N GLY A 7 -3.08 2.23 -30.16
CA GLY A 7 -4.42 2.07 -29.60
C GLY A 7 -4.57 2.85 -28.31
N GLY A 8 -5.09 4.07 -28.39
CA GLY A 8 -5.60 4.79 -27.22
C GLY A 8 -6.92 4.17 -26.79
N VAL A 9 -6.98 3.64 -25.57
CA VAL A 9 -8.24 3.18 -24.96
C VAL A 9 -9.14 4.39 -24.70
N SER A 10 -10.36 4.39 -25.24
CA SER A 10 -11.34 5.47 -25.06
C SER A 10 -11.72 5.63 -23.58
N ALA A 11 -11.85 6.87 -23.10
CA ALA A 11 -12.23 7.19 -21.72
C ALA A 11 -13.54 6.51 -21.27
N THR A 12 -14.46 6.26 -22.20
CA THR A 12 -15.71 5.51 -21.96
C THR A 12 -15.46 4.02 -21.70
N ALA A 13 -14.53 3.40 -22.42
CA ALA A 13 -14.12 2.01 -22.19
C ALA A 13 -13.37 1.87 -20.85
N SER A 14 -12.52 2.86 -20.54
CA SER A 14 -11.83 2.92 -19.24
C SER A 14 -12.81 3.03 -18.07
N ASN A 15 -13.87 3.84 -18.17
CA ASN A 15 -14.89 3.94 -17.11
C ASN A 15 -15.74 2.68 -16.97
N SER A 16 -16.08 2.00 -18.07
CA SER A 16 -16.83 0.73 -18.04
C SER A 16 -16.04 -0.39 -17.36
N MET A 17 -14.74 -0.51 -17.67
CA MET A 17 -13.84 -1.46 -16.99
C MET A 17 -13.69 -1.17 -15.48
N MET A 18 -13.84 0.09 -15.06
CA MET A 18 -13.73 0.47 -13.65
C MET A 18 -14.98 0.19 -12.83
N LEU A 19 -16.15 0.07 -13.46
CA LEU A 19 -17.43 -0.19 -12.77
C LEU A 19 -17.91 -1.64 -12.94
N HIS A 20 -17.41 -2.36 -13.94
CA HIS A 20 -17.85 -3.72 -14.26
C HIS A 20 -16.73 -4.67 -14.68
N GLY A 21 -15.46 -4.27 -14.52
CA GLY A 21 -14.31 -5.11 -14.86
C GLY A 21 -13.93 -6.11 -13.77
N PRO A 22 -13.06 -7.08 -14.10
CA PRO A 22 -12.67 -8.16 -13.18
C PRO A 22 -12.02 -7.63 -11.89
N MET A 23 -11.20 -6.57 -11.96
CA MET A 23 -10.61 -5.96 -10.78
C MET A 23 -11.66 -5.32 -9.88
N TYR A 24 -12.66 -4.62 -10.44
CA TYR A 24 -13.77 -4.06 -9.68
C TYR A 24 -14.57 -5.14 -8.96
N THR A 25 -14.88 -6.24 -9.66
CA THR A 25 -15.57 -7.39 -9.06
C THR A 25 -14.77 -7.99 -7.91
N ILE A 26 -13.46 -8.15 -8.07
CA ILE A 26 -12.59 -8.62 -6.98
C ILE A 26 -12.66 -7.66 -5.79
N MET A 27 -12.42 -6.37 -6.02
CA MET A 27 -12.41 -5.33 -4.96
C MET A 27 -13.75 -5.22 -4.23
N SER A 28 -14.86 -5.34 -4.95
CA SER A 28 -16.20 -5.29 -4.36
C SER A 28 -16.53 -6.49 -3.47
N ASN A 29 -15.90 -7.64 -3.71
CA ASN A 29 -16.12 -8.84 -2.91
C ASN A 29 -15.18 -8.91 -1.70
N VAL A 30 -13.91 -8.53 -1.85
CA VAL A 30 -12.92 -8.62 -0.77
C VAL A 30 -13.23 -7.68 0.38
N GLN A 31 -13.82 -6.50 0.12
CA GLN A 31 -14.19 -5.56 1.19
C GLN A 31 -15.19 -6.14 2.20
N LEU A 32 -15.94 -7.19 1.83
CA LEU A 32 -17.01 -7.75 2.66
C LEU A 32 -16.51 -8.72 3.72
N ASN A 33 -15.40 -9.45 3.46
CA ASN A 33 -14.80 -10.39 4.41
C ASN A 33 -13.44 -10.90 3.94
N GLU A 34 -12.63 -11.31 4.92
CA GLU A 34 -11.29 -11.85 4.68
C GLU A 34 -11.26 -13.30 4.18
N THR A 35 -12.33 -14.08 4.39
CA THR A 35 -12.38 -15.52 4.09
C THR A 35 -12.03 -15.82 2.64
N SER A 36 -12.40 -14.92 1.73
CA SER A 36 -12.17 -15.06 0.30
C SER A 36 -10.84 -14.49 -0.19
N HIS A 37 -10.05 -13.82 0.66
CA HIS A 37 -8.83 -13.11 0.23
C HIS A 37 -7.82 -14.05 -0.45
N LYS A 38 -7.58 -15.25 0.10
CA LYS A 38 -6.62 -16.20 -0.50
C LYS A 38 -7.02 -16.60 -1.92
N LYS A 39 -8.32 -16.74 -2.20
CA LYS A 39 -8.85 -17.01 -3.54
C LYS A 39 -8.61 -15.79 -4.44
N TYR A 40 -9.03 -14.61 -3.98
CA TYR A 40 -8.96 -13.40 -4.80
C TYR A 40 -7.53 -12.87 -5.03
N VAL A 41 -6.58 -13.16 -4.15
CA VAL A 41 -5.15 -12.91 -4.42
C VAL A 41 -4.70 -13.71 -5.64
N LYS A 42 -5.09 -14.99 -5.74
CA LYS A 42 -4.75 -15.81 -6.92
C LYS A 42 -5.40 -15.28 -8.19
N GLU A 43 -6.67 -14.90 -8.13
CA GLU A 43 -7.39 -14.32 -9.29
C GLU A 43 -6.78 -12.98 -9.72
N LEU A 44 -6.39 -12.13 -8.77
CA LEU A 44 -5.77 -10.85 -9.07
C LEU A 44 -4.36 -11.01 -9.65
N LYS A 45 -3.58 -12.01 -9.20
CA LYS A 45 -2.30 -12.39 -9.84
C LYS A 45 -2.51 -12.88 -11.27
N GLN A 46 -3.55 -13.67 -11.52
CA GLN A 46 -3.90 -14.12 -12.88
C GLN A 46 -4.35 -12.95 -13.77
N LEU A 47 -5.03 -11.96 -13.21
CA LEU A 47 -5.39 -10.75 -13.94
C LEU A 47 -4.14 -9.92 -14.27
N TYR A 48 -3.24 -9.72 -13.30
CA TYR A 48 -1.97 -9.03 -13.49
C TYR A 48 -1.14 -9.67 -14.62
N ALA A 49 -1.04 -11.01 -14.66
CA ALA A 49 -0.31 -11.73 -15.70
C ALA A 49 -0.88 -11.56 -17.13
N LYS A 50 -2.09 -11.02 -17.28
CA LYS A 50 -2.76 -10.76 -18.57
C LYS A 50 -2.77 -9.28 -18.95
N MET A 51 -2.24 -8.42 -18.08
CA MET A 51 -2.26 -6.97 -18.25
C MET A 51 -0.83 -6.45 -18.39
N ASP A 52 -0.70 -5.33 -19.10
CA ASP A 52 0.50 -4.52 -19.00
C ASP A 52 0.66 -3.97 -17.56
N HIS A 53 1.90 -3.86 -17.09
CA HIS A 53 2.21 -3.49 -15.72
C HIS A 53 1.63 -2.11 -15.37
N ASP A 54 1.90 -1.10 -16.19
CA ASP A 54 1.48 0.28 -15.94
C ASP A 54 -0.05 0.40 -15.98
N ALA A 55 -0.69 -0.28 -16.94
CA ALA A 55 -2.14 -0.33 -17.05
C ALA A 55 -2.79 -1.00 -15.82
N PHE A 56 -2.19 -2.08 -15.30
CA PHE A 56 -2.63 -2.73 -14.08
C PHE A 56 -2.47 -1.80 -12.88
N MET A 57 -1.28 -1.23 -12.66
CA MET A 57 -1.00 -0.37 -11.51
C MET A 57 -1.89 0.88 -11.51
N PHE A 58 -2.11 1.49 -12.68
CA PHE A 58 -3.05 2.61 -12.83
C PHE A 58 -4.46 2.23 -12.36
N THR A 59 -4.97 1.08 -12.80
CA THR A 59 -6.31 0.61 -12.45
C THR A 59 -6.39 0.24 -10.97
N PHE A 60 -5.38 -0.48 -10.47
CA PHE A 60 -5.28 -0.94 -9.08
C PHE A 60 -5.26 0.23 -8.09
N ILE A 61 -4.39 1.22 -8.33
CA ILE A 61 -4.32 2.44 -7.53
C ILE A 61 -5.66 3.18 -7.58
N LYS A 62 -6.30 3.27 -8.77
CA LYS A 62 -7.59 3.96 -8.89
C LYS A 62 -8.69 3.28 -8.08
N MET A 63 -8.69 1.95 -7.95
CA MET A 63 -9.64 1.22 -7.10
C MET A 63 -9.40 1.48 -5.61
N ILE A 64 -8.13 1.61 -5.19
CA ILE A 64 -7.77 1.79 -3.77
C ILE A 64 -8.03 3.21 -3.27
N LYS A 65 -8.06 4.22 -4.16
CA LYS A 65 -8.27 5.64 -3.78
C LYS A 65 -9.51 5.89 -2.93
N THR A 66 -10.59 5.15 -3.14
CA THR A 66 -11.81 5.27 -2.31
C THR A 66 -11.55 4.82 -0.86
N ALA A 67 -10.81 3.74 -0.66
CA ALA A 67 -10.41 3.30 0.68
C ALA A 67 -9.44 4.31 1.34
N MET A 68 -8.58 4.98 0.56
CA MET A 68 -7.64 5.99 1.09
C MET A 68 -8.31 7.25 1.64
N VAL A 69 -9.50 7.61 1.15
CA VAL A 69 -10.24 8.80 1.64
C VAL A 69 -11.25 8.47 2.73
N ALA A 70 -11.52 7.19 2.96
CA ALA A 70 -12.44 6.74 3.99
C ALA A 70 -11.93 7.10 5.38
N ASP A 71 -12.86 7.43 6.27
CA ASP A 71 -12.58 7.70 7.67
C ASP A 71 -11.94 6.48 8.35
N GLU A 72 -11.31 6.71 9.50
CA GLU A 72 -10.47 5.71 10.18
C GLU A 72 -11.27 4.50 10.72
N GLY A 73 -12.59 4.64 10.92
CA GLY A 73 -13.46 3.57 11.42
C GLY A 73 -14.11 2.74 10.31
N ASN A 74 -13.80 3.02 9.04
CA ASN A 74 -14.41 2.32 7.92
C ASN A 74 -13.82 0.91 7.71
N GLU A 75 -14.55 -0.10 8.19
CA GLU A 75 -14.14 -1.52 8.12
C GLU A 75 -14.00 -2.05 6.69
N TYR A 76 -14.81 -1.54 5.73
CA TYR A 76 -14.70 -1.93 4.33
C TYR A 76 -13.37 -1.44 3.72
N ALA A 77 -12.95 -0.22 4.08
CA ALA A 77 -11.67 0.33 3.67
C ALA A 77 -10.51 -0.45 4.32
N ASP A 78 -10.60 -0.77 5.61
CA ASP A 78 -9.61 -1.62 6.31
C ASP A 78 -9.45 -2.98 5.62
N THR A 79 -10.56 -3.66 5.37
CA THR A 79 -10.56 -4.99 4.74
C THR A 79 -10.01 -4.94 3.32
N THR A 80 -10.35 -3.89 2.57
CA THR A 80 -9.81 -3.66 1.21
C THR A 80 -8.30 -3.46 1.22
N LEU A 81 -7.78 -2.60 2.11
CA LEU A 81 -6.34 -2.34 2.21
C LEU A 81 -5.57 -3.57 2.71
N LEU A 82 -6.16 -4.34 3.63
CA LEU A 82 -5.61 -5.61 4.08
C LEU A 82 -5.56 -6.66 2.97
N PHE A 83 -6.58 -6.72 2.10
CA PHE A 83 -6.51 -7.55 0.89
C PHE A 83 -5.37 -7.08 -0.03
N CYS A 84 -5.29 -5.77 -0.28
CA CYS A 84 -4.28 -5.21 -1.17
C CYS A 84 -2.86 -5.46 -0.64
N SER A 85 -2.65 -5.39 0.68
CA SER A 85 -1.36 -5.67 1.29
C SER A 85 -0.96 -7.13 1.10
N LYS A 86 -1.90 -8.06 1.35
CA LYS A 86 -1.71 -9.49 1.07
C LYS A 86 -1.37 -9.74 -0.39
N PHE A 87 -1.99 -9.02 -1.34
CA PHE A 87 -1.69 -9.18 -2.76
C PHE A 87 -0.30 -8.66 -3.14
N VAL A 88 0.05 -7.41 -2.80
CA VAL A 88 1.34 -6.83 -3.23
C VAL A 88 2.53 -7.55 -2.60
N SER A 89 2.34 -8.13 -1.41
CA SER A 89 3.33 -8.94 -0.70
C SER A 89 3.26 -10.45 -1.02
N SER A 90 2.45 -10.88 -2.01
CA SER A 90 2.26 -12.32 -2.32
C SER A 90 3.22 -12.91 -3.34
N TYR A 91 4.22 -12.14 -3.77
CA TYR A 91 5.18 -12.58 -4.79
C TYR A 91 6.44 -13.10 -4.10
N ASP A 92 6.79 -14.35 -4.41
CA ASP A 92 8.02 -14.97 -3.98
C ASP A 92 9.12 -14.66 -5.00
N GLY A 93 10.35 -14.46 -4.53
CA GLY A 93 11.51 -14.16 -5.37
C GLY A 93 12.70 -13.68 -4.53
N GLU A 94 13.89 -13.66 -5.13
CA GLU A 94 15.07 -13.04 -4.52
C GLU A 94 14.96 -11.50 -4.55
N ASP A 95 14.40 -10.96 -5.65
CA ASP A 95 14.21 -9.52 -5.84
C ASP A 95 12.80 -9.06 -5.43
N THR A 96 12.70 -7.81 -4.98
CA THR A 96 11.40 -7.18 -4.70
C THR A 96 10.56 -7.07 -6.00
N HIS A 97 9.36 -7.64 -5.99
CA HIS A 97 8.51 -7.64 -7.19
C HIS A 97 8.05 -6.22 -7.59
N PRO A 98 8.02 -5.86 -8.91
CA PRO A 98 7.70 -4.50 -9.37
C PRO A 98 6.39 -3.91 -8.84
N VAL A 99 5.36 -4.74 -8.64
CA VAL A 99 4.07 -4.30 -8.06
C VAL A 99 4.25 -3.73 -6.65
N LEU A 100 5.11 -4.34 -5.83
CA LEU A 100 5.40 -3.86 -4.49
C LEU A 100 6.25 -2.58 -4.54
N ILE A 101 7.26 -2.55 -5.42
CA ILE A 101 8.10 -1.36 -5.65
C ILE A 101 7.23 -0.15 -5.99
N ASP A 102 6.36 -0.27 -6.99
CA ASP A 102 5.54 0.84 -7.46
C ASP A 102 4.40 1.19 -6.48
N MET A 103 3.90 0.22 -5.72
CA MET A 103 2.98 0.49 -4.62
C MET A 103 3.63 1.32 -3.51
N CYS A 104 4.81 0.90 -3.03
CA CYS A 104 5.57 1.67 -2.05
C CYS A 104 5.92 3.06 -2.58
N LYS A 105 6.41 3.16 -3.83
CA LYS A 105 6.69 4.45 -4.48
C LYS A 105 5.46 5.35 -4.51
N TRP A 106 4.31 4.85 -4.91
CA TRP A 106 3.06 5.64 -4.94
C TRP A 106 2.65 6.11 -3.54
N LEU A 107 2.69 5.22 -2.54
CA LEU A 107 2.37 5.58 -1.15
C LEU A 107 3.28 6.67 -0.60
N LEU A 108 4.60 6.49 -0.73
CA LEU A 108 5.61 7.36 -0.12
C LEU A 108 5.77 8.71 -0.84
N THR A 109 5.27 8.81 -2.08
CA THR A 109 5.26 10.07 -2.85
C THR A 109 3.90 10.77 -2.86
N THR A 110 2.86 10.17 -2.28
CA THR A 110 1.54 10.78 -2.20
C THR A 110 1.51 11.87 -1.13
N ILE A 111 1.36 13.12 -1.56
CA ILE A 111 1.24 14.29 -0.66
C ILE A 111 -0.24 14.66 -0.51
N SER A 112 -0.72 14.79 0.73
CA SER A 112 -2.11 15.17 1.00
C SER A 112 -2.29 16.00 2.27
N ARG A 113 -3.16 17.01 2.18
CA ARG A 113 -3.65 17.78 3.35
C ARG A 113 -4.77 17.07 4.11
N ASN A 114 -5.41 16.06 3.52
CA ASN A 114 -6.45 15.29 4.19
C ASN A 114 -5.83 14.33 5.23
N PRO A 115 -6.15 14.45 6.53
CA PRO A 115 -5.60 13.57 7.56
C PRO A 115 -5.96 12.09 7.35
N HIS A 116 -7.14 11.78 6.81
CA HIS A 116 -7.53 10.39 6.52
C HIS A 116 -6.59 9.75 5.49
N ILE A 117 -6.22 10.48 4.42
CA ILE A 117 -5.27 9.96 3.43
C ILE A 117 -3.91 9.68 4.08
N ARG A 118 -3.41 10.59 4.93
CA ARG A 118 -2.12 10.40 5.61
C ARG A 118 -2.15 9.21 6.58
N PHE A 119 -3.25 9.06 7.32
CA PHE A 119 -3.50 7.91 8.18
C PHE A 119 -3.48 6.61 7.36
N ARG A 120 -4.26 6.56 6.26
CA ARG A 120 -4.39 5.39 5.40
C ARG A 120 -3.07 5.03 4.72
N ILE A 121 -2.21 5.99 4.38
CA ILE A 121 -0.86 5.71 3.88
C ILE A 121 -0.04 4.96 4.95
N CYS A 122 0.01 5.49 6.18
CA CYS A 122 0.79 4.88 7.27
C CYS A 122 0.24 3.49 7.63
N GLN A 123 -1.08 3.37 7.74
CA GLN A 123 -1.76 2.12 8.02
C GLN A 123 -1.51 1.08 6.92
N PHE A 124 -1.60 1.46 5.64
CA PHE A 124 -1.41 0.53 4.55
C PHE A 124 0.05 0.05 4.45
N VAL A 125 1.03 0.94 4.66
CA VAL A 125 2.44 0.52 4.75
C VAL A 125 2.67 -0.47 5.90
N ASN A 126 2.09 -0.21 7.08
CA ASN A 126 2.14 -1.17 8.20
C ASN A 126 1.55 -2.54 7.81
N MET A 127 0.40 -2.56 7.13
CA MET A 127 -0.21 -3.79 6.64
C MET A 127 0.66 -4.53 5.61
N ILE A 128 1.37 -3.81 4.74
CA ILE A 128 2.32 -4.38 3.76
C ILE A 128 3.51 -5.02 4.49
N LEU A 129 4.14 -4.28 5.40
CA LEU A 129 5.29 -4.76 6.17
C LEU A 129 4.94 -6.00 7.01
N LYS A 130 3.73 -6.04 7.58
CA LYS A 130 3.22 -7.23 8.28
C LYS A 130 2.97 -8.41 7.34
N ALA A 131 2.44 -8.15 6.14
CA ALA A 131 2.12 -9.19 5.16
C ALA A 131 3.37 -9.85 4.54
N LEU A 132 4.50 -9.13 4.47
CA LEU A 132 5.77 -9.70 4.02
C LEU A 132 6.26 -10.83 4.95
N GLY A 133 5.90 -10.82 6.25
CA GLY A 133 6.36 -11.84 7.19
C GLY A 133 7.82 -11.63 7.61
N GLN A 134 8.31 -12.47 8.53
CA GLN A 134 9.60 -12.29 9.22
C GLN A 134 10.83 -12.55 8.36
N GLU A 135 10.69 -13.43 7.37
CA GLU A 135 11.80 -13.93 6.53
C GLU A 135 11.84 -13.29 5.13
N ALA A 136 10.90 -12.40 4.81
CA ALA A 136 10.88 -11.75 3.50
C ALA A 136 11.83 -10.55 3.47
N ALA A 137 12.72 -10.54 2.49
CA ALA A 137 13.55 -9.40 2.18
C ALA A 137 12.74 -8.38 1.36
N LEU A 138 12.79 -7.13 1.81
CA LEU A 138 12.41 -5.95 1.03
C LEU A 138 13.70 -5.18 0.77
N ASP A 139 13.87 -4.67 -0.45
CA ASP A 139 15.10 -3.94 -0.80
C ASP A 139 15.40 -2.84 0.23
N ASP A 140 16.65 -2.76 0.71
CA ASP A 140 17.08 -1.80 1.74
C ASP A 140 16.70 -0.35 1.37
N ALA A 141 16.86 0.02 0.09
CA ALA A 141 16.48 1.34 -0.40
C ALA A 141 14.98 1.65 -0.26
N ILE A 142 14.10 0.64 -0.27
CA ILE A 142 12.68 0.81 -0.02
C ILE A 142 12.44 0.92 1.49
N CYS A 143 13.09 0.10 2.30
CA CYS A 143 13.05 0.18 3.76
C CYS A 143 13.46 1.58 4.26
N ASP A 144 14.57 2.13 3.75
CA ASP A 144 15.06 3.46 4.09
C ASP A 144 14.04 4.55 3.77
N ARG A 145 13.39 4.47 2.60
CA ARG A 145 12.37 5.44 2.19
C ARG A 145 11.09 5.32 3.01
N ILE A 146 10.71 4.12 3.42
CA ILE A 146 9.60 3.92 4.35
C ILE A 146 9.96 4.56 5.69
N LEU A 147 11.14 4.27 6.22
CA LEU A 147 11.61 4.80 7.49
C LEU A 147 11.64 6.33 7.49
N GLU A 148 12.24 6.95 6.47
CA GLU A 148 12.26 8.41 6.29
C GLU A 148 10.85 9.00 6.29
N TYR A 149 9.93 8.40 5.51
CA TYR A 149 8.55 8.86 5.44
C TYR A 149 7.85 8.76 6.80
N MET A 150 7.98 7.64 7.51
CA MET A 150 7.32 7.43 8.80
C MET A 150 7.89 8.33 9.90
N LEU A 151 9.20 8.55 9.93
CA LEU A 151 9.84 9.53 10.82
C LEU A 151 9.26 10.94 10.60
N HIS A 152 9.02 11.34 9.35
CA HIS A 152 8.35 12.61 9.08
C HIS A 152 6.86 12.63 9.50
N ARG A 153 6.19 11.47 9.57
CA ARG A 153 4.80 11.34 10.06
C ARG A 153 4.67 11.28 11.58
N LEU A 154 5.77 11.09 12.31
CA LEU A 154 5.80 11.29 13.75
C LEU A 154 5.54 12.74 14.18
N HIS A 155 5.74 13.70 13.28
CA HIS A 155 5.44 15.11 13.52
C HIS A 155 4.09 15.53 12.91
N ASP A 156 3.21 14.59 12.56
CA ASP A 156 1.89 14.92 12.03
C ASP A 156 1.01 15.58 13.09
N THR A 157 0.18 16.53 12.64
CA THR A 157 -0.78 17.23 13.50
C THR A 157 -1.88 16.29 14.01
N SER A 158 -2.18 15.21 13.28
CA SER A 158 -3.13 14.19 13.72
C SER A 158 -2.44 13.12 14.58
N PRO A 159 -2.84 12.93 15.85
CA PRO A 159 -2.30 11.87 16.71
C PRO A 159 -2.45 10.47 16.10
N ASN A 160 -3.57 10.20 15.42
CA ASN A 160 -3.81 8.89 14.82
C ASN A 160 -2.86 8.59 13.65
N VAL A 161 -2.41 9.62 12.93
CA VAL A 161 -1.35 9.48 11.91
C VAL A 161 -0.03 9.11 12.59
N ARG A 162 0.33 9.78 13.69
CA ARG A 162 1.56 9.48 14.46
C ARG A 162 1.55 8.04 14.97
N VAL A 163 0.42 7.57 15.53
CA VAL A 163 0.25 6.19 15.98
C VAL A 163 0.48 5.20 14.84
N GLN A 164 -0.13 5.41 13.67
CA GLN A 164 0.08 4.51 12.54
C GLN A 164 1.53 4.53 12.02
N ALA A 165 2.20 5.68 12.06
CA ALA A 165 3.62 5.77 11.71
C ALA A 165 4.51 4.96 12.66
N ILE A 166 4.26 5.05 13.97
CA ILE A 166 4.91 4.21 14.99
C ILE A 166 4.68 2.73 14.69
N LEU A 167 3.43 2.32 14.45
CA LEU A 167 3.12 0.91 14.16
C LEU A 167 3.82 0.40 12.89
N ALA A 168 3.95 1.24 11.86
CA ALA A 168 4.66 0.88 10.63
C ALA A 168 6.17 0.67 10.87
N MET A 169 6.81 1.54 11.66
CA MET A 169 8.25 1.48 11.91
C MET A 169 8.66 0.31 12.82
N GLN A 170 7.73 -0.33 13.53
CA GLN A 170 8.06 -1.45 14.43
C GLN A 170 8.86 -2.56 13.74
N ARG A 171 8.61 -2.82 12.45
CA ARG A 171 9.31 -3.85 11.67
C ARG A 171 10.59 -3.36 10.99
N LEU A 172 10.94 -2.08 11.16
CA LEU A 172 12.14 -1.45 10.59
C LEU A 172 13.22 -1.18 11.65
N GLN A 173 13.00 -1.63 12.89
CA GLN A 173 14.00 -1.55 13.95
C GLN A 173 15.23 -2.37 13.61
N VAL A 174 16.39 -1.89 14.03
CA VAL A 174 17.66 -2.59 13.92
C VAL A 174 18.19 -2.79 15.36
N PRO A 175 17.82 -3.90 16.04
CA PRO A 175 18.08 -4.06 17.47
C PRO A 175 19.55 -3.94 17.88
N ASP A 176 20.47 -4.33 16.99
CA ASP A 176 21.91 -4.29 17.23
C ASP A 176 22.54 -2.92 16.93
N ASN A 177 21.75 -1.96 16.41
CA ASN A 177 22.21 -0.60 16.16
C ASN A 177 21.91 0.29 17.39
N PRO A 178 22.94 0.73 18.14
CA PRO A 178 22.73 1.57 19.32
C PRO A 178 22.13 2.95 19.00
N ASP A 179 22.24 3.41 17.75
CA ASP A 179 21.69 4.68 17.26
C ASP A 179 20.43 4.51 16.40
N ASP A 180 19.73 3.37 16.54
CA ASP A 180 18.49 3.06 15.80
C ASP A 180 17.50 4.26 15.86
N PRO A 181 17.20 4.89 14.71
CA PRO A 181 16.30 6.03 14.66
C PRO A 181 14.88 5.68 15.15
N VAL A 182 14.43 4.43 14.98
CA VAL A 182 13.12 3.98 15.47
C VAL A 182 13.11 3.95 17.00
N LEU A 183 14.17 3.41 17.61
CA LEU A 183 14.28 3.36 19.08
C LEU A 183 14.32 4.77 19.70
N ARG A 184 15.11 5.68 19.12
CA ARG A 184 15.14 7.09 19.55
C ARG A 184 13.78 7.76 19.45
N ALA A 185 13.09 7.57 18.33
CA ALA A 185 11.74 8.08 18.13
C ALA A 185 10.77 7.56 19.21
N TYR A 186 10.84 6.27 19.53
CA TYR A 186 9.97 5.67 20.55
C TYR A 186 10.23 6.27 21.93
N GLN A 187 11.50 6.40 22.33
CA GLN A 187 11.87 7.03 23.60
C GLN A 187 11.30 8.45 23.71
N PHE A 188 11.38 9.24 22.62
CA PHE A 188 10.79 10.58 22.58
C PHE A 188 9.27 10.55 22.75
N HIS A 189 8.55 9.76 21.96
CA HIS A 189 7.08 9.72 22.00
C HIS A 189 6.50 9.10 23.27
N LEU A 190 7.25 8.23 23.97
CA LEU A 190 6.85 7.74 25.29
C LEU A 190 6.88 8.83 26.37
N CYS A 191 7.73 9.85 26.20
CA CYS A 191 7.92 10.89 27.20
C CYS A 191 7.29 12.24 26.81
N SER A 192 7.07 12.50 25.52
CA SER A 192 6.88 13.85 25.00
C SER A 192 6.07 13.93 23.70
N ASP A 193 5.13 12.99 23.44
CA ASP A 193 4.22 13.13 22.29
C ASP A 193 3.40 14.44 22.40
N PRO A 194 3.49 15.35 21.41
CA PRO A 194 2.91 16.68 21.49
C PRO A 194 1.39 16.75 21.25
#